data_AF-A0A841IL78-F1
#
_entry.id   AF-A0A841IL78-F1
#
_cell.length_a   1.000
_cell.length_b   1.000
_cell.length_c   1.000
_cell.angle_alpha   90.00
_cell.angle_beta   90.00
_cell.angle_gamma   90.00
#
_symmetry.space_group_name_H-M   'P 1'
#
loop_
_entity.id
_entity.type
_entity.pdbx_description
1 polymer ?
#
loop_
_entity_poly.entity_id
_entity_poly.type
_entity_poly.pdbx_seq_one_letter_code
_entity_poly.pdbx_strand_id
1 'polypeptide(L)'
;MPGFANDDAVHLDRPEHLDALFGITMELASELWVMRDRLAVIEQLLDERGTLTRDDIERTQPQGENAERLARERERFLTRVFESAARPGGK
;
A
#
# COMPACT_ATOMS: atom_id res chain seq x y z
N MET A 1 11.18 19.20 -29.73
CA MET A 1 11.81 18.64 -28.52
C MET A 1 11.95 17.13 -28.70
N PRO A 2 13.14 16.58 -28.98
CA PRO A 2 13.37 15.15 -29.02
C PRO A 2 13.62 14.65 -27.58
N GLY A 3 12.80 13.74 -27.06
CA GLY A 3 13.03 13.21 -25.70
C GLY A 3 11.92 12.39 -25.03
N PHE A 4 10.80 12.06 -25.69
CA PHE A 4 9.73 11.26 -25.06
C PHE A 4 9.55 9.85 -25.62
N ALA A 5 10.40 9.40 -26.55
CA ALA A 5 10.39 8.02 -26.99
C ALA A 5 11.30 7.18 -26.09
N ASN A 6 10.82 6.86 -24.87
CA ASN A 6 11.29 5.66 -24.20
C ASN A 6 10.56 4.49 -24.85
N ASP A 7 11.26 3.80 -25.76
CA ASP A 7 10.76 2.66 -26.56
C ASP A 7 10.55 1.37 -25.73
N ASP A 8 10.74 1.45 -24.42
CA ASP A 8 10.69 0.33 -23.46
C ASP A 8 9.54 0.45 -22.44
N ALA A 9 8.48 1.22 -22.74
CA ALA A 9 7.31 1.24 -21.87
C ALA A 9 6.56 -0.09 -21.95
N VAL A 10 6.51 -0.84 -20.83
CA VAL A 10 5.71 -2.06 -20.75
C VAL A 10 4.23 -1.68 -20.67
N HIS A 11 3.55 -1.74 -21.82
CA HIS A 11 2.11 -1.51 -21.91
C HIS A 11 1.33 -2.76 -21.49
N LEU A 12 0.24 -2.58 -20.74
CA LEU A 12 -0.61 -3.63 -20.18
C LEU A 12 -1.67 -4.12 -21.18
N ASP A 13 -1.28 -4.25 -22.45
CA ASP A 13 -2.24 -4.45 -23.55
C ASP A 13 -2.46 -5.94 -23.86
N ARG A 14 -1.63 -6.81 -23.25
CA ARG A 14 -1.71 -8.26 -23.39
C ARG A 14 -2.64 -8.86 -22.33
N PRO A 15 -3.55 -9.79 -22.69
CA PRO A 15 -4.47 -10.41 -21.73
C PRO A 15 -3.78 -11.04 -20.51
N GLU A 16 -2.60 -11.65 -20.71
CA GLU A 16 -1.85 -12.28 -19.62
C GLU A 16 -1.37 -11.26 -18.57
N HIS A 17 -1.14 -10.00 -18.97
CA HIS A 17 -0.79 -8.92 -18.04
C HIS A 17 -1.98 -8.52 -17.17
N LEU A 18 -3.21 -8.57 -17.71
CA LEU A 18 -4.43 -8.25 -16.96
C LEU A 18 -4.75 -9.35 -15.93
N ASP A 19 -4.58 -10.62 -16.31
CA ASP A 19 -4.75 -11.74 -15.38
C ASP A 19 -3.72 -11.69 -14.24
N ALA A 20 -2.46 -11.36 -14.56
CA ALA A 20 -1.42 -11.17 -13.55
C ALA A 20 -1.73 -10.00 -12.61
N LEU A 21 -2.20 -8.87 -13.14
CA LEU A 21 -2.64 -7.73 -12.32
C LEU A 21 -3.83 -8.07 -11.44
N PHE A 22 -4.78 -8.86 -11.96
CA PHE A 22 -5.92 -9.32 -11.18
C PHE A 22 -5.46 -10.19 -10.01
N GLY A 23 -4.53 -11.13 -10.25
CA GLY A 23 -3.91 -11.94 -9.21
C GLY A 23 -3.23 -11.09 -8.12
N ILE A 24 -2.36 -10.16 -8.51
CA ILE A 24 -1.70 -9.23 -7.59
C ILE A 24 -2.71 -8.40 -6.79
N THR A 25 -3.76 -7.91 -7.45
CA THR A 25 -4.80 -7.10 -6.78
C THR A 25 -5.57 -7.92 -5.76
N MET A 26 -5.90 -9.18 -6.07
CA MET A 26 -6.58 -10.09 -5.14
C MET A 26 -5.70 -10.46 -3.95
N GLU A 27 -4.40 -10.69 -4.15
CA GLU A 27 -3.45 -10.92 -3.06
C GLU A 27 -3.34 -9.69 -2.15
N LEU A 28 -3.19 -8.50 -2.72
CA LEU A 28 -3.18 -7.25 -1.96
C LEU A 28 -4.49 -7.01 -1.20
N ALA A 29 -5.63 -7.33 -1.80
CA ALA A 29 -6.93 -7.23 -1.15
C ALA A 29 -7.04 -8.17 0.06
N SER A 30 -6.50 -9.39 -0.06
CA SER A 30 -6.43 -10.35 1.06
C SER A 30 -5.58 -9.81 2.21
N GLU A 31 -4.37 -9.31 1.91
CA GLU A 31 -3.48 -8.73 2.93
C GLU A 31 -4.09 -7.47 3.58
N LEU A 32 -4.76 -6.62 2.80
CA LEU A 32 -5.51 -5.47 3.32
C LEU A 32 -6.62 -5.90 4.28
N TRP A 33 -7.31 -7.02 3.99
CA TRP A 33 -8.33 -7.54 4.88
C TRP A 33 -7.75 -8.03 6.21
N VAL A 34 -6.62 -8.75 6.18
CA VAL A 34 -5.91 -9.18 7.40
C VAL A 34 -5.50 -7.97 8.25
N MET A 35 -4.99 -6.91 7.62
CA MET A 35 -4.64 -5.67 8.32
C MET A 35 -5.86 -4.96 8.92
N ARG A 36 -6.99 -4.97 8.21
CA ARG A 36 -8.26 -4.40 8.69
C ARG A 36 -8.80 -5.17 9.90
N ASP A 37 -8.77 -6.50 9.85
CA ASP A 37 -9.22 -7.36 10.95
C ASP A 37 -8.37 -7.12 12.21
N ARG A 38 -7.04 -7.08 12.03
CA ARG A 38 -6.12 -6.74 13.12
C ARG A 38 -6.37 -5.36 13.70
N LEU A 39 -6.67 -4.36 12.88
CA LEU A 39 -7.00 -3.01 13.35
C LEU A 39 -8.29 -3.01 14.17
N ALA A 40 -9.32 -3.73 13.74
CA ALA A 40 -10.58 -3.87 14.48
C ALA A 40 -10.35 -4.49 15.88
N VAL A 41 -9.50 -5.52 15.98
CA VAL A 41 -9.12 -6.11 17.27
C VAL A 41 -8.36 -5.11 18.15
N ILE A 42 -7.45 -4.32 17.57
CA ILE A 42 -6.73 -3.27 18.31
C ILE A 42 -7.70 -2.21 18.84
N GLU A 43 -8.63 -1.72 18.00
CA GLU A 43 -9.66 -0.76 18.39
C GLU A 43 -10.52 -1.30 19.55
N GLN A 44 -10.98 -2.55 19.45
CA GLN A 44 -11.74 -3.20 20.52
C GLN A 44 -10.94 -3.25 21.83
N LEU A 45 -9.67 -3.68 21.78
CA LEU A 45 -8.82 -3.78 22.98
C LEU A 45 -8.53 -2.41 23.62
N LEU A 46 -8.42 -1.35 22.81
CA LEU A 46 -8.19 0.01 23.28
C LEU A 46 -9.43 0.59 23.98
N ASP A 47 -10.62 0.31 23.44
CA ASP A 47 -11.91 0.68 24.01
C ASP A 47 -12.16 -0.04 25.33
N GLU A 48 -11.97 -1.37 25.38
CA GLU A 48 -12.11 -2.19 26.59
C GLU A 48 -11.19 -1.73 27.74
N ARG A 49 -10.00 -1.23 27.42
CA ARG A 49 -9.03 -0.71 28.40
C ARG A 49 -9.27 0.74 28.78
N GLY A 50 -10.25 1.41 28.16
CA GLY A 50 -10.69 2.78 28.49
C GLY A 50 -9.66 3.88 28.24
N THR A 51 -8.63 3.59 27.44
CA THR A 51 -7.50 4.50 27.19
C THR A 51 -7.68 5.39 25.96
N LEU A 52 -8.36 4.90 24.92
CA LEU A 52 -8.58 5.60 23.66
C LEU A 52 -9.95 5.20 23.11
N THR A 53 -10.72 6.18 22.67
CA THR A 53 -11.98 5.91 21.97
C THR A 53 -11.74 5.74 20.47
N ARG A 54 -12.71 5.15 19.78
CA ARG A 54 -12.70 5.08 18.32
C ARG A 54 -12.67 6.47 17.65
N ASP A 55 -13.33 7.46 18.26
CA ASP A 55 -13.34 8.84 17.75
C ASP A 55 -11.95 9.50 17.86
N ASP A 56 -11.21 9.19 18.92
CA ASP A 56 -9.83 9.67 19.08
C ASP A 56 -8.92 9.17 17.95
N ILE A 57 -9.09 7.90 17.53
CA ILE A 57 -8.31 7.30 16.45
C ILE A 57 -8.66 7.93 15.10
N GLU A 58 -9.95 8.10 14.80
CA GLU A 58 -10.44 8.64 13.51
C GLU A 58 -10.07 10.12 13.32
N ARG A 59 -10.05 10.91 14.39
CA ARG A 59 -9.81 12.36 14.33
C ARG A 59 -8.34 12.73 14.50
N THR A 60 -7.52 11.82 15.01
CA THR A 60 -6.09 12.06 15.19
C THR A 60 -5.35 11.91 13.87
N GLN A 61 -4.70 12.99 13.44
CA GLN A 61 -3.74 12.93 12.34
C GLN A 61 -2.31 12.91 12.89
N PRO A 62 -1.38 12.16 12.26
CA PRO A 62 0.04 12.25 12.60
C PRO A 62 0.55 13.69 12.49
N GLN A 63 1.30 14.16 13.48
CA GLN A 63 1.90 15.50 13.50
C GLN A 63 3.41 15.42 13.78
N GLY A 64 4.13 16.51 13.46
CA GLY A 64 5.55 16.67 13.77
C GLY A 64 6.43 15.52 13.29
N GLU A 65 7.35 15.09 14.14
CA GLU A 65 8.31 14.01 13.83
C GLU A 65 7.63 12.70 13.40
N ASN A 66 6.46 12.37 13.97
CA ASN A 66 5.73 11.16 13.62
C ASN A 66 5.20 11.23 12.18
N ALA A 67 4.66 12.38 11.77
CA ALA A 67 4.20 12.59 10.40
C ALA A 67 5.34 12.44 9.38
N GLU A 68 6.50 13.02 9.68
CA GLU A 68 7.67 12.90 8.81
C GLU A 68 8.20 11.47 8.72
N ARG A 69 8.21 10.74 9.84
CA ARG A 69 8.59 9.32 9.87
C ARG A 69 7.67 8.50 8.98
N LEU A 70 6.35 8.68 9.11
CA LEU A 70 5.33 8.01 8.29
C LEU A 70 5.47 8.35 6.80
N ALA A 71 5.79 9.60 6.47
CA ALA A 71 6.05 10.00 5.09
C ALA A 71 7.25 9.25 4.48
N ARG A 72 8.38 9.17 5.21
CA ARG A 72 9.58 8.43 4.79
C ARG A 72 9.35 6.92 4.68
N GLU A 73 8.49 6.36 5.52
CA GLU A 73 8.11 4.94 5.45
C GLU A 73 7.24 4.65 4.23
N ARG A 74 6.26 5.51 3.94
CA ARG A 74 5.41 5.42 2.75
C ARG A 74 6.23 5.51 1.45
N GLU A 75 7.17 6.45 1.37
CA GLU A 75 8.06 6.57 0.21
C GLU A 75 8.85 5.27 -0.01
N ARG A 76 9.49 4.74 1.04
CA ARG A 76 10.22 3.46 0.98
C ARG A 76 9.33 2.28 0.59
N PHE A 77 8.09 2.25 1.09
CA PHE A 77 7.13 1.21 0.73
C PHE A 77 6.76 1.29 -0.75
N LEU A 78 6.38 2.48 -1.23
CA LEU A 78 6.01 2.69 -2.64
C LEU A 78 7.16 2.35 -3.58
N THR A 79 8.39 2.78 -3.28
CA THR A 79 9.57 2.43 -4.08
C THR A 79 9.71 0.92 -4.22
N ARG A 80 9.60 0.15 -3.14
CA ARG A 80 9.68 -1.33 -3.20
C ARG A 80 8.57 -1.95 -4.03
N VAL A 81 7.34 -1.44 -3.93
CA VAL A 81 6.20 -1.93 -4.72
C VAL A 81 6.45 -1.67 -6.20
N PHE A 82 6.85 -0.46 -6.57
CA PHE A 82 7.13 -0.11 -7.96
C PHE A 82 8.35 -0.85 -8.53
N GLU A 83 9.42 -1.03 -7.75
CA GLU A 83 10.56 -1.85 -8.14
C GLU A 83 10.17 -3.32 -8.35
N SER A 84 9.30 -3.87 -7.50
CA SER A 84 8.80 -5.24 -7.65
C SER A 84 7.95 -5.40 -8.90
N ALA A 85 7.11 -4.42 -9.23
CA ALA A 85 6.30 -4.42 -10.44
C ALA A 85 7.11 -4.16 -11.72
N ALA A 86 8.22 -3.40 -11.62
CA ALA A 86 9.10 -3.08 -12.74
C ALA A 86 10.14 -4.17 -13.04
N ARG A 87 10.28 -5.20 -12.19
CA ARG A 87 11.12 -6.36 -12.53
C ARG A 87 10.46 -7.10 -13.69
N PRO A 88 11.08 -7.18 -14.87
CA PRO A 88 10.58 -8.04 -15.93
C PRO A 88 10.55 -9.46 -15.37
N GLY A 89 9.41 -10.14 -15.51
CA GLY A 89 9.22 -11.52 -15.06
C GLY A 89 10.43 -12.36 -15.46
N GLY A 90 11.25 -12.69 -14.46
CA GLY A 90 12.39 -13.56 -14.63
C GLY A 90 11.89 -14.93 -15.07
N LYS A 91 12.51 -15.45 -16.13
CA LYS A 91 12.38 -16.81 -16.68
C LYS A 91 12.06 -17.89 -15.65
#